data_AF-W5SSF5-F1
#
_entry.id   AF-W5SSF5-F1
#
_cell.length_a   1.000
_cell.length_b   1.000
_cell.length_c   1.000
_cell.angle_alpha   90.00
_cell.angle_beta   90.00
_cell.angle_gamma   90.00
#
_symmetry.space_group_name_H-M   'P 1'
#
loop_
_entity.id
_entity.type
_entity.pdbx_description
1 polymer ?
#
loop_
_entity_poly.entity_id
_entity_poly.type
_entity_poly.pdbx_seq_one_letter_code
_entity_poly.pdbx_strand_id
1 'polypeptide(L)'
;MKIETKENNKVVSKNVKVISKANNVKSEVPTKTISLDEYNQYMKYKKGLAKNDKQILSNKASKPLSINQRVAQELAEVKARNKAKNQILQEAIKLNEIDSLSKKYLSSHFNKEALLSRGHSLDEIMLAQKRELVRKYVPRDQIKAIAKIDNLEHIKGTLLDMLVNLAKTSIKNTTKNKSVTTKSNY
;
A
#
# COMPACT_ATOMS: atom_id res chain seq x y z
N MET A 1 -33.93 59.65 -48.30
CA MET A 1 -33.91 58.31 -48.91
C MET A 1 -32.99 57.44 -48.05
N LYS A 2 -33.51 56.33 -47.50
CA LYS A 2 -32.87 55.48 -46.48
C LYS A 2 -31.76 54.63 -47.10
N ILE A 3 -30.63 54.49 -46.42
CA ILE A 3 -29.56 53.55 -46.79
C ILE A 3 -29.64 52.39 -45.82
N GLU A 4 -30.11 51.24 -46.30
CA GLU A 4 -30.08 49.97 -45.57
C GLU A 4 -28.73 49.28 -45.79
N THR A 5 -28.01 49.03 -44.70
CA THR A 5 -26.86 48.14 -44.62
C THR A 5 -27.32 46.69 -44.66
N LYS A 6 -26.82 45.91 -45.63
CA LYS A 6 -26.90 44.44 -45.60
C LYS A 6 -25.48 43.86 -45.56
N GLU A 7 -25.11 43.34 -44.40
CA GLU A 7 -23.91 42.52 -44.18
C GLU A 7 -24.05 41.19 -44.93
N ASN A 8 -23.19 40.96 -45.92
CA ASN A 8 -23.11 39.69 -46.63
C ASN A 8 -22.15 38.74 -45.91
N ASN A 9 -22.72 37.80 -45.16
CA ASN A 9 -22.03 36.63 -44.59
C ASN A 9 -21.35 35.79 -45.68
N LYS A 10 -20.03 35.84 -45.73
CA LYS A 10 -19.20 35.03 -46.63
C LYS A 10 -18.97 33.65 -46.03
N VAL A 11 -19.81 32.69 -46.41
CA VAL A 11 -19.60 31.26 -46.14
C VAL A 11 -18.47 30.75 -47.04
N VAL A 12 -17.35 30.34 -46.45
CA VAL A 12 -16.21 29.74 -47.19
C VAL A 12 -16.31 28.22 -47.10
N SER A 13 -16.87 27.60 -48.13
CA SER A 13 -16.87 26.16 -48.33
C SER A 13 -15.58 25.76 -49.08
N LYS A 14 -14.65 25.05 -48.42
CA LYS A 14 -13.49 24.45 -49.11
C LYS A 14 -13.82 23.02 -49.53
N ASN A 15 -13.98 22.80 -50.83
CA ASN A 15 -14.12 21.48 -51.42
C ASN A 15 -12.74 20.84 -51.61
N VAL A 16 -12.49 19.70 -50.97
CA VAL A 16 -11.30 18.86 -51.21
C VAL A 16 -11.69 17.74 -52.17
N LYS A 17 -11.00 17.67 -53.31
CA LYS A 17 -11.21 16.69 -54.38
C LYS A 17 -10.44 15.40 -54.04
N VAL A 18 -11.15 14.34 -53.65
CA VAL A 18 -10.59 12.98 -53.56
C VAL A 18 -11.07 12.19 -54.77
N ILE A 19 -10.12 11.66 -55.53
CA ILE A 19 -10.35 10.81 -56.70
C ILE A 19 -10.50 9.37 -56.22
N SER A 20 -11.62 8.73 -56.50
CA SER A 20 -11.70 7.27 -56.67
C SER A 20 -12.86 6.92 -57.60
N LYS A 21 -12.55 6.08 -58.60
CA LYS A 21 -13.49 5.62 -59.64
C LYS A 21 -14.46 4.58 -59.06
N ALA A 22 -15.74 4.86 -59.28
CA ALA A 22 -16.92 3.98 -59.38
C ALA A 22 -16.97 2.71 -58.50
N ASN A 23 -17.83 2.75 -57.47
CA ASN A 23 -18.90 1.78 -57.32
C ASN A 23 -20.06 2.44 -56.55
N ASN A 24 -21.26 2.19 -57.06
CA ASN A 24 -22.51 2.87 -56.73
C ASN A 24 -23.02 2.42 -55.35
N VAL A 25 -22.86 3.25 -54.33
CA VAL A 25 -23.64 3.18 -53.09
C VAL A 25 -23.96 4.62 -52.71
N LYS A 26 -25.25 5.00 -52.72
CA LYS A 26 -25.72 6.21 -52.03
C LYS A 26 -25.43 6.03 -50.53
N SER A 27 -24.23 6.40 -50.09
CA SER A 27 -23.98 6.61 -48.67
C SER A 27 -24.52 8.00 -48.33
N GLU A 28 -25.80 8.06 -47.93
CA GLU A 28 -26.27 9.18 -47.13
C GLU A 28 -25.47 9.12 -45.82
N VAL A 29 -24.29 9.75 -45.80
CA VAL A 29 -23.54 9.96 -44.57
C VAL A 29 -24.42 10.91 -43.76
N PRO A 30 -24.93 10.50 -42.59
CA PRO A 30 -25.78 11.37 -41.79
C PRO A 30 -24.96 12.57 -41.34
N THR A 31 -25.11 13.70 -42.04
CA THR A 31 -24.48 14.96 -41.70
C THR A 31 -25.27 15.58 -40.55
N LYS A 32 -24.81 15.35 -39.32
CA LYS A 32 -25.32 16.05 -38.15
C LYS A 32 -24.87 17.51 -38.20
N THR A 33 -25.81 18.41 -38.43
CA THR A 33 -25.59 19.85 -38.26
C THR A 33 -25.53 20.16 -36.77
N ILE A 34 -24.36 20.54 -36.28
CA ILE A 34 -24.15 21.00 -34.91
C ILE A 34 -24.29 22.52 -34.84
N SER A 35 -24.76 23.03 -33.72
CA SER A 35 -24.81 24.47 -33.46
C SER A 35 -23.40 25.06 -33.34
N LEU A 36 -23.27 26.38 -33.57
CA LEU A 36 -21.98 27.07 -33.43
C LEU A 36 -21.43 26.97 -32.00
N ASP A 37 -22.32 26.95 -31.00
CA ASP A 37 -21.95 26.81 -29.60
C ASP A 37 -21.43 25.41 -29.27
N GLU A 38 -22.05 24.35 -29.81
CA GLU A 38 -21.55 22.98 -29.66
C GLU A 38 -20.17 22.81 -30.30
N TYR A 39 -19.95 23.40 -31.48
CA TYR A 39 -18.63 23.39 -32.11
C TYR A 39 -17.59 24.10 -31.24
N ASN A 40 -17.92 25.25 -30.68
CA ASN A 40 -17.03 26.00 -29.81
C ASN A 40 -16.72 25.25 -28.51
N GLN A 41 -17.69 24.57 -27.91
CA GLN A 41 -17.48 23.72 -26.74
C GLN A 41 -16.57 22.54 -27.07
N TYR A 42 -16.80 21.86 -28.19
CA TYR A 42 -15.95 20.77 -28.66
C TYR A 42 -14.50 21.22 -28.92
N MET A 43 -14.31 22.40 -29.52
CA MET A 43 -12.98 22.96 -29.77
C MET A 43 -12.27 23.37 -28.47
N LYS A 44 -13.00 23.89 -27.48
CA LYS A 44 -12.46 24.15 -26.13
C LYS A 44 -12.04 22.85 -25.44
N TYR A 45 -12.86 21.80 -25.51
CA TYR A 45 -12.55 20.49 -24.96
C TYR A 45 -11.32 19.85 -25.60
N LYS A 46 -11.22 19.86 -26.94
CA LYS A 46 -10.03 19.38 -27.67
C LYS A 46 -8.77 20.16 -27.32
N LYS A 47 -8.86 21.48 -27.15
CA LYS A 47 -7.74 22.31 -26.67
C LYS A 47 -7.37 21.99 -25.21
N GLY A 48 -8.33 21.65 -24.35
CA GLY A 48 -8.10 21.21 -22.97
C GLY A 48 -7.34 19.88 -22.91
N LEU A 49 -7.75 18.89 -23.69
CA LEU A 49 -7.04 17.61 -23.83
C LEU A 49 -5.60 17.80 -24.29
N ALA A 50 -5.36 18.63 -25.31
CA ALA A 50 -4.00 18.90 -25.80
C ALA A 50 -3.11 19.63 -24.78
N LYS A 51 -3.70 20.41 -23.85
CA LYS A 51 -2.97 21.03 -22.74
C LYS A 51 -2.65 20.02 -21.65
N ASN A 52 -3.57 19.12 -21.34
CA ASN A 52 -3.35 18.04 -20.38
C ASN A 52 -2.28 17.06 -20.89
N ASP A 53 -2.30 16.69 -22.17
CA ASP A 53 -1.27 15.85 -22.78
C ASP A 53 0.10 16.53 -22.78
N LYS A 54 0.15 17.84 -23.07
CA LYS A 54 1.39 18.63 -22.96
C LYS A 54 1.89 18.76 -21.53
N GLN A 55 1.00 18.85 -20.56
CA GLN A 55 1.35 18.89 -19.13
C GLN A 55 1.83 17.52 -18.62
N ILE A 56 1.23 16.43 -19.09
CA ILE A 56 1.66 15.05 -18.82
C ILE A 56 3.03 14.78 -19.48
N LEU A 57 3.25 15.27 -20.70
CA LEU A 57 4.53 15.18 -21.41
C LEU A 57 5.59 16.09 -20.80
N SER A 58 5.26 17.30 -20.34
CA SER A 58 6.20 18.22 -19.69
C SER A 58 6.58 17.77 -18.28
N ASN A 59 5.65 17.11 -17.56
CA ASN A 59 5.92 16.52 -16.25
C ASN A 59 6.73 15.21 -16.35
N LYS A 60 6.69 14.52 -17.51
CA LYS A 60 7.59 13.38 -17.82
C LYS A 60 8.91 13.80 -18.46
N ALA A 61 8.99 14.99 -19.05
CA ALA A 61 10.22 15.56 -19.60
C ALA A 61 10.98 16.37 -18.53
N SER A 62 11.21 15.79 -17.35
CA SER A 62 12.28 16.30 -16.50
C SER A 62 13.58 16.19 -17.30
N LYS A 63 14.36 17.26 -17.39
CA LYS A 63 15.74 17.23 -17.92
C LYS A 63 16.41 15.92 -17.54
N PRO A 64 17.06 15.19 -18.46
CA PRO A 64 17.73 13.94 -18.11
C PRO A 64 18.69 14.25 -16.96
N LEU A 65 18.43 13.63 -15.80
CA LEU A 65 19.24 13.77 -14.61
C LEU A 65 20.71 13.57 -14.98
N SER A 66 21.58 14.46 -14.51
CA SER A 66 23.03 14.26 -14.63
C SER A 66 23.38 12.88 -14.06
N ILE A 67 24.45 12.25 -14.58
CA ILE A 67 24.89 10.92 -14.12
C ILE A 67 24.97 10.88 -12.59
N ASN A 68 25.52 11.92 -11.96
CA ASN A 68 25.62 12.01 -10.50
C ASN A 68 24.25 12.08 -9.80
N GLN A 69 23.28 12.78 -10.40
CA GLN A 69 21.93 12.84 -9.86
C GLN A 69 21.19 11.51 -10.02
N ARG A 70 21.39 10.83 -11.15
CA ARG A 70 20.85 9.49 -11.39
C ARG A 70 21.44 8.47 -10.41
N VAL A 71 22.76 8.48 -10.23
CA VAL A 71 23.45 7.62 -9.26
C VAL A 71 22.99 7.93 -7.84
N ALA A 72 22.88 9.21 -7.45
CA ALA A 72 22.38 9.59 -6.13
C ALA A 72 20.94 9.11 -5.88
N GLN A 73 20.07 9.24 -6.88
CA GLN A 73 18.70 8.75 -6.81
C GLN A 73 18.65 7.22 -6.69
N GLU A 74 19.38 6.50 -7.53
CA GLU A 74 19.43 5.04 -7.49
C GLU A 74 19.97 4.53 -6.14
N LEU A 75 21.03 5.15 -5.61
CA LEU A 75 21.55 4.84 -4.28
C LEU A 75 20.52 5.11 -3.18
N ALA A 76 19.76 6.20 -3.27
CA ALA A 76 18.70 6.50 -2.31
C ALA A 76 17.55 5.48 -2.38
N GLU A 77 17.13 5.09 -3.58
CA GLU A 77 16.10 4.08 -3.81
C GLU A 77 16.54 2.70 -3.31
N VAL A 78 17.79 2.30 -3.61
CA VAL A 78 18.37 1.04 -3.11
C VAL A 78 18.45 1.05 -1.59
N LYS A 79 18.86 2.16 -0.97
CA LYS A 79 18.89 2.30 0.49
C LYS A 79 17.50 2.19 1.10
N ALA A 80 16.50 2.85 0.51
CA ALA A 80 15.11 2.77 0.96
C ALA A 80 14.55 1.34 0.84
N ARG A 81 14.79 0.67 -0.29
CA ARG A 81 14.41 -0.73 -0.52
C ARG A 81 15.06 -1.66 0.50
N ASN A 82 16.36 -1.50 0.74
CA ASN A 82 17.09 -2.30 1.73
C ASN A 82 16.56 -2.08 3.15
N LYS A 83 16.21 -0.83 3.51
CA LYS A 83 15.57 -0.54 4.80
C LYS A 83 14.23 -1.25 4.95
N ALA A 84 13.37 -1.20 3.92
CA ALA A 84 12.07 -1.88 3.92
C ALA A 84 12.24 -3.41 4.02
N LYS A 85 13.15 -4.00 3.24
CA LYS A 85 13.47 -5.42 3.29
C LYS A 85 13.93 -5.85 4.68
N ASN A 86 14.81 -5.07 5.31
CA ASN A 86 15.29 -5.35 6.66
C ASN A 86 14.16 -5.28 7.69
N GLN A 87 13.22 -4.33 7.56
CA GLN A 87 12.06 -4.25 8.45
C GLN A 87 11.19 -5.51 8.35
N ILE A 88 10.83 -5.92 7.14
CA ILE A 88 10.06 -7.15 6.89
C ILE A 88 10.77 -8.37 7.46
N LEU A 89 12.09 -8.49 7.26
CA LEU A 89 12.87 -9.60 7.80
C LEU A 89 12.83 -9.63 9.33
N GLN A 90 12.98 -8.47 9.99
CA GLN A 90 12.91 -8.40 11.45
C GLN A 90 11.53 -8.76 11.99
N GLU A 91 10.46 -8.36 11.30
CA GLU A 91 9.10 -8.75 11.64
C GLU A 91 8.89 -10.26 11.50
N ALA A 92 9.34 -10.86 10.39
CA ALA A 92 9.26 -12.30 10.18
C ALA A 92 10.01 -13.10 11.25
N ILE A 93 11.20 -12.65 11.65
CA ILE A 93 11.97 -13.27 12.74
C ILE A 93 11.18 -13.20 14.06
N LYS A 94 10.64 -12.03 14.40
CA LYS A 94 9.83 -11.86 15.61
C LYS A 94 8.61 -12.79 15.61
N LEU A 95 7.88 -12.88 14.50
CA LEU A 95 6.71 -13.75 14.37
C LEU A 95 7.09 -15.23 14.55
N ASN A 96 8.16 -15.67 13.89
CA ASN A 96 8.62 -17.05 14.01
C ASN A 96 9.07 -17.40 15.43
N GLU A 97 9.71 -16.45 16.13
CA GLU A 97 10.10 -16.64 17.53
C GLU A 97 8.86 -16.81 18.43
N ILE A 98 7.81 -16.01 18.24
CA ILE A 98 6.55 -16.15 19.00
C ILE A 98 5.86 -17.48 18.72
N ASP A 99 5.78 -17.90 17.45
CA ASP A 99 5.20 -19.20 17.10
C ASP A 99 5.99 -20.35 17.74
N SER A 100 7.33 -20.27 17.72
CA SER A 100 8.22 -21.26 18.35
C SER A 100 8.05 -21.32 19.87
N LEU A 101 7.99 -20.17 20.53
CA LEU A 101 7.73 -20.09 21.97
C LEU A 101 6.35 -20.63 22.31
N SER A 102 5.34 -20.30 21.51
CA SER A 102 3.96 -20.76 21.71
C SER A 102 3.86 -22.27 21.61
N LYS A 103 4.45 -22.87 20.57
CA LYS A 103 4.49 -24.33 20.40
C LYS A 103 5.17 -25.06 21.56
N LYS A 104 6.21 -24.47 22.15
CA LYS A 104 7.00 -25.10 23.21
C LYS A 104 6.45 -24.90 24.62
N TYR A 105 5.85 -23.73 24.88
CA TYR A 105 5.55 -23.29 26.24
C TYR A 105 4.04 -23.05 26.50
N LEU A 106 3.21 -22.97 25.46
CA LEU A 106 1.76 -22.86 25.59
C LEU A 106 1.08 -24.21 25.34
N SER A 107 -0.22 -24.27 25.65
CA SER A 107 -1.04 -25.45 25.38
C SER A 107 -1.34 -25.59 23.88
N SER A 108 -1.77 -26.79 23.47
CA SER A 108 -2.17 -27.08 22.09
C SER A 108 -3.31 -26.19 21.59
N HIS A 109 -4.09 -25.59 22.48
CA HIS A 109 -5.15 -24.63 22.14
C HIS A 109 -4.60 -23.40 21.40
N PHE A 110 -3.35 -23.01 21.67
CA PHE A 110 -2.68 -21.88 21.03
C PHE A 110 -1.82 -22.30 19.82
N ASN A 111 -1.95 -23.54 19.34
CA ASN A 111 -1.23 -24.00 18.17
C ASN A 111 -1.76 -23.28 16.90
N LYS A 112 -0.84 -22.70 16.13
CA LYS A 112 -1.16 -21.94 14.92
C LYS A 112 -1.93 -22.77 13.90
N GLU A 113 -1.49 -23.99 13.58
CA GLU A 113 -2.14 -24.84 12.56
C GLU A 113 -3.57 -25.23 12.98
N ALA A 114 -3.77 -25.53 14.26
CA ALA A 114 -5.08 -25.86 14.81
C ALA A 114 -6.04 -24.66 14.87
N LEU A 115 -5.53 -23.44 15.00
CA LEU A 115 -6.35 -22.23 14.98
C LEU A 115 -6.63 -21.75 13.54
N LEU A 116 -5.67 -21.91 12.63
CA LEU A 116 -5.86 -21.65 11.20
C LEU A 116 -6.93 -22.58 10.62
N SER A 117 -6.94 -23.87 10.98
CA SER A 117 -7.97 -24.81 10.53
C SER A 117 -9.37 -24.50 11.06
N ARG A 118 -9.47 -23.80 12.19
CA ARG A 118 -10.74 -23.30 12.76
C ARG A 118 -11.21 -21.97 12.13
N GLY A 119 -10.43 -21.41 11.20
CA GLY A 119 -10.77 -20.18 10.50
C GLY A 119 -10.34 -18.89 11.19
N HIS A 120 -9.48 -18.96 12.21
CA HIS A 120 -8.91 -17.75 12.81
C HIS A 120 -7.87 -17.10 11.89
N SER A 121 -7.85 -15.78 11.86
CA SER A 121 -6.83 -15.04 11.11
C SER A 121 -5.46 -15.14 11.80
N LEU A 122 -4.37 -15.02 11.03
CA LEU A 122 -3.02 -15.07 11.57
C LEU A 122 -2.79 -13.96 12.62
N ASP A 123 -3.35 -12.77 12.40
CA ASP A 123 -3.20 -11.64 13.32
C ASP A 123 -3.86 -11.90 14.67
N GLU A 124 -5.05 -12.50 14.68
CA GLU A 124 -5.74 -12.91 15.91
C GLU A 124 -4.96 -13.99 16.65
N ILE A 125 -4.45 -14.99 15.92
CA ILE A 125 -3.64 -16.07 16.49
C ILE A 125 -2.38 -15.50 17.14
N MET A 126 -1.65 -14.63 16.43
CA MET A 126 -0.43 -14.00 16.94
C MET A 126 -0.73 -13.14 18.16
N LEU A 127 -1.83 -12.40 18.16
CA LEU A 127 -2.24 -11.57 19.29
C LEU A 127 -2.59 -12.44 20.52
N ALA A 128 -3.35 -13.52 20.32
CA ALA A 128 -3.71 -14.46 21.38
C ALA A 128 -2.47 -15.14 21.98
N GLN A 129 -1.57 -15.63 21.13
CA GLN A 129 -0.29 -16.23 21.54
C GLN A 129 0.57 -15.26 22.36
N LYS A 130 0.75 -14.02 21.89
CA LYS A 130 1.49 -12.99 22.63
C LYS A 130 0.88 -12.73 24.01
N ARG A 131 -0.44 -12.57 24.08
CA ARG A 131 -1.15 -12.32 25.35
C ARG A 131 -1.02 -13.49 26.31
N GLU A 132 -1.12 -14.71 25.80
CA GLU A 132 -1.01 -15.90 26.65
C GLU A 132 0.42 -16.11 27.16
N LEU A 133 1.44 -15.85 26.34
CA LEU A 133 2.85 -15.85 26.79
C LEU A 133 3.06 -14.84 27.92
N VAL A 134 2.53 -13.62 27.78
CA VAL A 134 2.62 -12.59 28.82
C VAL A 134 1.88 -13.03 30.08
N ARG A 135 0.64 -13.50 29.95
CA ARG A 135 -0.19 -13.97 31.07
C ARG A 135 0.51 -15.05 31.91
N LYS A 136 1.23 -15.96 31.25
CA LYS A 136 1.86 -17.12 31.90
C LYS A 136 3.23 -16.80 32.52
N TYR A 137 3.98 -15.87 31.94
CA TYR A 137 5.40 -15.67 32.29
C TYR A 137 5.74 -14.29 32.86
N VAL A 138 4.80 -13.33 32.83
CA VAL A 138 4.98 -11.99 33.41
C VAL A 138 4.07 -11.83 34.62
N PRO A 139 4.61 -11.46 35.80
CA PRO A 139 3.80 -11.16 36.99
C PRO A 139 2.79 -10.05 36.74
N ARG A 140 1.58 -10.18 37.31
CA ARG A 140 0.50 -9.19 37.13
C ARG A 140 0.92 -7.78 37.58
N ASP A 141 1.70 -7.66 38.66
CA ASP A 141 2.16 -6.36 39.15
C ASP A 141 3.06 -5.64 38.13
N GLN A 142 3.89 -6.39 37.39
CA GLN A 142 4.71 -5.82 36.32
C GLN A 142 3.87 -5.43 35.10
N ILE A 143 2.87 -6.23 34.75
CA ILE A 143 1.91 -5.88 33.70
C ILE A 143 1.22 -4.56 34.07
N LYS A 144 0.73 -4.44 35.31
CA LYS A 144 0.08 -3.23 35.83
C LYS A 144 1.01 -2.03 35.82
N ALA A 145 2.25 -2.19 36.28
CA ALA A 145 3.22 -1.10 36.32
C ALA A 145 3.56 -0.55 34.93
N ILE A 146 3.66 -1.44 33.93
CA ILE A 146 4.05 -1.07 32.56
C ILE A 146 2.85 -0.58 31.75
N ALA A 147 1.72 -1.28 31.83
CA ALA A 147 0.54 -1.01 31.02
C ALA A 147 -0.49 -0.08 31.69
N LYS A 148 -0.35 0.18 32.99
CA LYS A 148 -1.34 0.88 33.84
C LYS A 148 -2.72 0.21 33.89
N ILE A 149 -2.85 -0.97 33.29
CA ILE A 149 -4.09 -1.71 33.09
C ILE A 149 -3.79 -3.20 33.34
N ASP A 150 -4.68 -3.87 34.08
CA ASP A 150 -4.52 -5.29 34.42
C ASP A 150 -5.05 -6.22 33.31
N ASN A 151 -5.98 -5.74 32.48
CA ASN A 151 -6.57 -6.51 31.39
C ASN A 151 -5.69 -6.48 30.12
N LEU A 152 -5.13 -7.66 29.78
CA LEU A 152 -4.33 -7.90 28.57
C LEU A 152 -5.12 -7.73 27.26
N GLU A 153 -6.45 -7.76 27.28
CA GLU A 153 -7.28 -7.65 26.08
C GLU A 153 -7.27 -6.26 25.44
N HIS A 154 -6.96 -5.23 26.23
CA HIS A 154 -6.84 -3.86 25.74
C HIS A 154 -5.39 -3.48 25.40
N ILE A 155 -4.43 -4.35 25.73
CA ILE A 155 -3.01 -4.12 25.45
C ILE A 155 -2.71 -4.61 24.02
N LYS A 156 -2.15 -3.71 23.21
CA LYS A 156 -1.78 -3.93 21.80
C LYS A 156 -0.52 -3.12 21.45
N GLY A 157 0.07 -3.40 20.29
CA GLY A 157 1.20 -2.63 19.74
C GLY A 157 2.49 -2.77 20.57
N THR A 158 3.24 -1.67 20.66
CA THR A 158 4.58 -1.62 21.27
C THR A 158 4.60 -2.05 22.73
N LEU A 159 3.54 -1.74 23.47
CA LEU A 159 3.39 -2.12 24.87
C LEU A 159 3.30 -3.64 25.05
N LEU A 160 2.53 -4.30 24.18
CA LEU A 160 2.44 -5.76 24.17
C LEU A 160 3.78 -6.38 23.81
N ASP A 161 4.48 -5.83 22.81
CA ASP A 161 5.80 -6.32 22.40
C ASP A 161 6.85 -6.19 23.52
N MET A 162 6.78 -5.12 24.33
CA MET A 162 7.64 -4.95 25.50
C MET A 162 7.36 -6.02 26.57
N LEU A 163 6.09 -6.27 26.89
CA LEU A 163 5.69 -7.32 27.83
C LEU A 163 6.09 -8.71 27.33
N VAL A 164 5.97 -8.96 26.04
CA VAL A 164 6.42 -10.21 25.40
C VAL A 164 7.93 -10.39 25.54
N ASN A 165 8.73 -9.32 25.43
CA ASN A 165 10.17 -9.39 25.68
C ASN A 165 10.47 -9.75 27.15
N LEU A 166 9.67 -9.25 28.11
CA LEU A 166 9.77 -9.67 29.51
C LEU A 166 9.38 -11.14 29.72
N ALA A 167 8.35 -11.62 29.02
CA ALA A 167 8.01 -13.04 29.03
C ALA A 167 9.18 -13.89 28.50
N LYS A 168 9.84 -13.47 27.42
CA LYS A 168 11.01 -14.16 26.85
C LYS A 168 12.18 -14.24 27.85
N THR A 169 12.49 -13.14 28.53
CA THR A 169 13.57 -13.13 29.53
C THR A 169 13.23 -14.01 30.72
N SER A 170 11.99 -13.98 31.19
CA SER A 170 11.46 -14.85 32.25
C SER A 170 11.61 -16.34 31.87
N ILE A 171 11.13 -16.74 30.69
CA ILE A 171 11.28 -18.11 30.16
C ILE A 171 12.75 -18.53 30.13
N LYS A 172 13.63 -17.68 29.58
CA LYS A 172 15.07 -17.96 29.48
C LYS A 172 15.70 -18.17 30.86
N ASN A 173 15.35 -17.33 31.84
CA ASN A 173 15.85 -17.44 33.20
C ASN A 173 15.35 -18.72 33.87
N THR A 174 14.07 -19.07 33.72
CA THR A 174 13.52 -20.33 34.25
C THR A 174 14.23 -21.55 33.64
N THR A 175 14.51 -21.55 32.34
CA THR A 175 15.24 -22.68 31.70
C THR A 175 16.68 -22.78 32.16
N LYS A 176 17.37 -21.65 32.35
CA LYS A 176 18.74 -21.63 32.87
C LYS A 176 18.78 -22.19 34.29
N ASN A 177 17.89 -21.72 35.16
CA ASN A 177 17.85 -22.18 36.54
C ASN A 177 17.58 -23.69 36.65
N LYS A 178 16.68 -24.23 35.82
CA LYS A 178 16.45 -25.69 35.73
C LYS A 178 17.68 -26.46 35.27
N SER A 179 18.46 -25.93 34.32
CA SER A 179 19.69 -26.57 33.85
C SER A 179 20.84 -26.54 34.87
N VAL A 180 20.83 -25.56 35.78
CA VAL A 180 21.83 -25.44 36.85
C VAL A 180 21.51 -26.42 37.99
N THR A 181 20.25 -26.54 38.40
CA THR A 181 19.84 -27.51 39.43
C THR A 181 20.07 -28.96 39.01
N THR A 182 19.94 -29.30 37.72
CA THR A 182 20.25 -30.66 37.23
C THR A 182 21.74 -31.01 37.25
N LYS A 183 22.64 -30.01 37.24
CA LYS A 183 24.10 -30.24 37.30
C LYS A 183 24.67 -30.26 38.72
N SER A 184 23.94 -29.75 39.69
CA SER A 184 24.37 -29.68 41.10
C SER A 184 23.97 -30.93 41.91
N ASN A 185 23.23 -31.86 41.32
CA ASN A 185 22.73 -33.08 41.97
C ASN A 185 23.46 -34.35 41.51
N TYR A 186 24.72 -34.23 41.09
CA TYR A 186 25.63 -35.34 40.80
C TYR A 186 26.91 -35.20 41.60
#